data_AF-A0A365YHZ8-F1
#
_entry.id   AF-A0A365YHZ8-F1
#
_cell.length_a   1.000
_cell.length_b   1.000
_cell.length_c   1.000
_cell.angle_alpha   90.00
_cell.angle_beta   90.00
_cell.angle_gamma   90.00
#
_symmetry.space_group_name_H-M   'P 1'
#
loop_
_entity.id
_entity.type
_entity.pdbx_description
1 polymer ?
#
loop_
_entity_poly.entity_id
_entity_poly.type
_entity_poly.pdbx_seq_one_letter_code
_entity_poly.pdbx_strand_id
1 'polypeptide(L)'
;MYRIARELDEAGFAVVAYLPDDGRTFAAFSIGLSSYGHPELVVTADCEESARCFLLHLIEQVLRRGKAFREGITSTPFFPSLEVVDITDPLAGLRIYDELLDAEDLRVFGVRPKHALDSAPADSTSVR
;
A
#
# COMPACT_ATOMS: atom_id res chain seq x y z
N MET A 1 5.34 14.98 5.48
CA MET A 1 6.19 13.86 5.94
C MET A 1 5.84 13.29 7.32
N TYR A 2 5.63 14.10 8.38
CA TYR A 2 5.34 13.60 9.75
C TYR A 2 4.17 12.60 9.88
N ARG A 3 3.18 12.68 8.98
CA ARG A 3 2.02 11.79 8.99
C ARG A 3 2.35 10.38 8.50
N ILE A 4 3.25 10.22 7.51
CA ILE A 4 3.63 8.89 7.00
C ILE A 4 4.39 8.11 8.07
N ALA A 5 5.39 8.74 8.69
CA ALA A 5 6.18 8.13 9.77
C ALA A 5 5.26 7.63 10.90
N ARG A 6 4.29 8.46 11.32
CA ARG A 6 3.33 8.06 12.35
C ARG A 6 2.47 6.86 11.95
N GLU A 7 1.96 6.81 10.71
CA GLU A 7 1.17 5.65 10.27
C GLU A 7 2.04 4.38 10.15
N LEU A 8 3.29 4.50 9.73
CA LEU A 8 4.25 3.39 9.75
C LEU A 8 4.51 2.90 11.18
N ASP A 9 4.70 3.80 12.14
CA ASP A 9 4.93 3.46 13.55
C ASP A 9 3.68 2.82 14.20
N GLU A 10 2.47 3.30 13.89
CA GLU A 10 1.22 2.82 14.50
C GLU A 10 0.66 1.56 13.84
N ALA A 11 0.73 1.46 12.52
CA ALA A 11 0.05 0.42 11.73
C ALA A 11 0.99 -0.49 10.93
N GLY A 12 2.29 -0.18 10.86
CA GLY A 12 3.29 -0.91 10.07
C GLY A 12 3.23 -0.62 8.56
N PHE A 13 2.24 0.13 8.10
CA PHE A 13 2.11 0.58 6.72
C PHE A 13 1.32 1.90 6.61
N ALA A 14 1.45 2.58 5.48
CA ALA A 14 0.70 3.78 5.14
C ALA A 14 0.15 3.67 3.70
N VAL A 15 -0.94 4.38 3.43
CA VAL A 15 -1.43 4.60 2.07
C VAL A 15 -1.27 6.07 1.73
N VAL A 16 -0.73 6.35 0.57
CA VAL A 16 -0.59 7.71 0.06
C VAL A 16 -1.33 7.83 -1.25
N ALA A 17 -2.08 8.89 -1.46
CA ALA A 17 -2.69 9.19 -2.75
C ALA A 17 -2.29 10.59 -3.20
N TYR A 18 -2.06 10.74 -4.50
CA TYR A 18 -1.66 11.98 -5.13
C TYR A 18 -2.19 12.04 -6.55
N LEU A 19 -2.23 13.25 -7.11
CA LEU A 19 -2.43 13.46 -8.53
C LEU A 19 -1.05 13.65 -9.16
N PRO A 20 -0.58 12.75 -10.05
CA PRO A 20 0.65 12.94 -10.80
C PRO A 20 0.56 14.16 -11.73
N ASP A 21 1.71 14.64 -12.19
CA ASP A 21 1.83 15.82 -13.07
C ASP A 21 1.07 15.70 -14.40
N ASP A 22 0.74 14.48 -14.83
CA ASP A 22 -0.07 14.27 -16.03
C ASP A 22 -1.51 14.77 -15.86
N GLY A 23 -1.97 14.96 -14.61
CA GLY A 23 -3.28 15.46 -14.22
C GLY A 23 -4.45 14.59 -14.67
N ARG A 24 -4.22 13.36 -15.13
CA ARG A 24 -5.24 12.52 -15.78
C ARG A 24 -5.84 11.48 -14.85
N THR A 25 -5.05 10.93 -13.95
CA THR A 25 -5.47 9.85 -13.05
C THR A 25 -4.85 10.03 -11.68
N PHE A 26 -5.61 9.75 -10.64
CA PHE A 26 -5.06 9.69 -9.28
C PHE A 26 -4.27 8.41 -9.10
N ALA A 27 -3.10 8.52 -8.48
CA ALA A 27 -2.30 7.39 -8.03
C ALA A 27 -2.49 7.17 -6.52
N ALA A 28 -2.54 5.92 -6.10
CA ALA A 28 -2.45 5.52 -4.71
C ALA A 28 -1.33 4.50 -4.53
N PHE A 29 -0.50 4.70 -3.51
CA PHE A 29 0.71 3.94 -3.22
C PHE A 29 0.68 3.38 -1.80
N SER A 30 1.12 2.13 -1.62
CA SER A 30 1.37 1.57 -0.29
C SER A 30 2.80 1.80 0.14
N ILE A 31 3.02 2.10 1.42
CA ILE A 31 4.34 2.19 2.03
C ILE A 31 4.38 1.23 3.21
N GLY A 32 5.31 0.27 3.23
CA GLY A 32 5.56 -0.62 4.36
C GLY A 32 5.03 -2.05 4.22
N LEU A 33 4.42 -2.42 3.09
CA LEU A 33 4.05 -3.82 2.83
C LEU A 33 5.28 -4.74 2.76
N SER A 34 6.43 -4.19 2.39
CA SER A 34 7.72 -4.90 2.41
C SER A 34 8.07 -5.46 3.79
N SER A 35 7.69 -4.80 4.88
CA SER A 35 7.84 -5.30 6.26
C SER A 35 7.04 -6.58 6.52
N TYR A 36 6.04 -6.87 5.68
CA TYR A 36 5.22 -8.09 5.68
C TYR A 36 5.65 -9.09 4.60
N GLY A 37 6.80 -8.88 3.95
CA GLY A 37 7.32 -9.75 2.90
C GLY A 37 6.55 -9.65 1.57
N HIS A 38 5.89 -8.52 1.32
CA HIS A 38 5.13 -8.28 0.10
C HIS A 38 5.63 -7.01 -0.62
N PRO A 39 5.71 -6.99 -1.97
CA PRO A 39 6.02 -5.76 -2.72
C PRO A 39 5.04 -4.62 -2.42
N GLU A 40 5.42 -3.38 -2.70
CA GLU A 40 4.44 -2.30 -2.62
C GLU A 40 3.49 -2.34 -3.82
N LEU A 41 2.34 -1.72 -3.64
CA LEU A 41 1.25 -1.70 -4.60
C LEU A 41 0.98 -0.26 -5.02
N VAL A 42 0.83 -0.06 -6.32
CA VAL A 42 0.42 1.20 -6.93
C VAL A 42 -0.87 0.97 -7.70
N VAL A 43 -1.85 1.82 -7.48
CA VAL A 43 -3.13 1.82 -8.20
C VAL A 43 -3.32 3.16 -8.85
N THR A 44 -3.77 3.18 -10.11
CA THR A 44 -4.31 4.41 -10.72
C THR A 44 -5.82 4.32 -10.89
N ALA A 45 -6.51 5.44 -10.71
CA ALA A 45 -7.95 5.56 -10.94
C ALA A 45 -8.33 6.95 -11.45
N ASP A 46 -9.58 7.10 -11.89
CA ASP A 46 -10.16 8.37 -12.35
C ASP A 46 -10.42 9.38 -11.21
N CYS A 47 -10.46 8.92 -9.97
CA CYS A 47 -10.61 9.76 -8.78
C CYS A 47 -9.83 9.21 -7.58
N GLU A 48 -9.47 10.11 -6.66
CA GLU A 48 -8.72 9.82 -5.43
C GLU A 48 -9.36 8.71 -4.60
N GLU A 49 -10.68 8.75 -4.44
CA GLU A 49 -11.41 7.79 -3.61
C GLU A 49 -11.35 6.38 -4.20
N SER A 50 -11.52 6.23 -5.51
CA SER A 50 -11.39 4.93 -6.19
C SER A 50 -9.99 4.36 -6.06
N ALA A 51 -8.95 5.17 -6.32
CA ALA A 51 -7.57 4.72 -6.20
C ALA A 51 -7.26 4.25 -4.77
N ARG A 52 -7.63 5.07 -3.78
CA ARG A 52 -7.45 4.76 -2.36
C ARG A 52 -8.22 3.51 -1.96
N CYS A 53 -9.53 3.46 -2.19
CA CYS A 53 -10.38 2.36 -1.74
C CYS A 53 -9.97 1.02 -2.38
N PHE A 54 -9.54 1.04 -3.65
CA PHE A 54 -9.06 -0.16 -4.30
C PHE A 54 -7.72 -0.62 -3.72
N LEU A 55 -6.76 0.29 -3.53
CA LEU A 55 -5.50 -0.06 -2.88
C LEU A 55 -5.71 -0.62 -1.47
N LEU A 56 -6.60 -0.01 -0.67
CA LEU A 56 -6.97 -0.53 0.65
C LEU A 56 -7.52 -1.95 0.59
N HIS A 57 -8.38 -2.22 -0.39
CA HIS A 57 -8.91 -3.56 -0.61
C HIS A 57 -7.81 -4.56 -0.94
N LEU A 58 -6.85 -4.20 -1.80
CA LEU A 58 -5.73 -5.07 -2.16
C LEU A 58 -4.82 -5.34 -0.96
N ILE A 59 -4.48 -4.32 -0.18
CA ILE A 59 -3.74 -4.45 1.08
C ILE A 59 -4.46 -5.39 2.04
N GLU A 60 -5.79 -5.30 2.15
CA GLU A 60 -6.56 -6.25 2.96
C GLU A 60 -6.44 -7.68 2.43
N GLN A 61 -6.43 -7.89 1.11
CA GLN A 61 -6.20 -9.23 0.53
C GLN A 61 -4.80 -9.77 0.88
N VAL A 62 -3.77 -8.92 0.85
CA VAL A 62 -2.41 -9.30 1.25
C VAL A 62 -2.38 -9.67 2.73
N LEU A 63 -2.75 -8.73 3.60
CA LEU A 63 -2.56 -8.86 5.04
C LEU A 63 -3.48 -9.89 5.70
N ARG A 64 -4.74 -10.00 5.26
CA ARG A 64 -5.72 -10.90 5.91
C ARG A 64 -5.85 -12.25 5.23
N ARG A 65 -5.61 -12.33 3.93
CA ARG A 65 -5.85 -13.55 3.14
C ARG A 65 -4.58 -14.16 2.59
N GLY A 66 -3.41 -13.59 2.88
CA GLY A 66 -2.11 -14.08 2.41
C GLY A 66 -2.01 -14.05 0.89
N LYS A 67 -2.77 -13.18 0.21
CA LYS A 67 -2.71 -13.08 -1.24
C LYS A 67 -1.38 -12.47 -1.63
N ALA A 68 -0.63 -13.16 -2.48
CA ALA A 68 0.60 -12.63 -3.04
C ALA A 68 0.33 -12.04 -4.43
N PHE A 69 0.77 -10.80 -4.65
CA PHE A 69 0.89 -10.20 -5.96
C PHE A 69 2.34 -10.33 -6.44
N ARG A 70 2.52 -10.55 -7.74
CA ARG A 70 3.84 -10.58 -8.37
C ARG A 70 4.08 -9.27 -9.08
N GLU A 71 5.33 -8.86 -9.17
CA GLU A 71 5.75 -7.67 -9.91
C GLU A 71 5.14 -7.62 -11.31
N GLY A 72 4.89 -6.38 -11.75
CA GLY A 72 4.40 -6.06 -13.07
C GLY A 72 3.09 -5.30 -13.05
N ILE A 73 2.60 -5.03 -14.26
CA ILE A 73 1.42 -4.20 -14.49
C ILE A 73 0.27 -5.11 -14.93
N THR A 74 -0.85 -4.99 -14.25
CA THR A 74 -2.12 -5.63 -14.61
C THR A 74 -3.18 -4.55 -14.76
N SER A 75 -3.89 -4.55 -15.89
CA SER A 75 -5.09 -3.72 -16.07
C SER A 75 -6.34 -4.57 -15.91
N THR A 76 -7.44 -3.96 -15.48
CA THR A 76 -8.75 -4.61 -15.44
C THR A 76 -9.78 -3.69 -16.09
N PRO A 77 -10.92 -4.21 -16.58
CA PRO A 77 -12.00 -3.36 -17.10
C PRO A 77 -12.57 -2.37 -16.07
N PHE A 78 -12.33 -2.60 -14.78
CA PHE A 78 -12.87 -1.81 -13.68
C PHE A 78 -11.86 -0.82 -13.09
N PHE A 79 -10.57 -0.99 -13.38
CA PHE A 79 -9.49 -0.19 -12.81
C PHE A 79 -8.41 0.08 -13.87
N PRO A 80 -8.07 1.35 -14.15
CA PRO A 80 -7.15 1.75 -15.21
C PRO A 80 -5.81 1.02 -15.16
N SER A 81 -5.20 0.91 -13.98
CA SER A 81 -4.04 0.05 -13.76
C SER A 81 -3.84 -0.35 -12.29
N LEU A 82 -3.32 -1.56 -12.10
CA LEU A 82 -2.65 -2.02 -10.89
C LEU A 82 -1.20 -2.31 -11.28
N GLU A 83 -0.27 -1.67 -10.60
CA GLU A 83 1.15 -1.94 -10.72
C GLU A 83 1.68 -2.48 -9.39
N VAL A 84 2.45 -3.54 -9.46
CA VAL A 84 3.09 -4.18 -8.31
C VAL A 84 4.57 -3.86 -8.41
N VAL A 85 5.08 -3.12 -7.43
CA VAL A 85 6.44 -2.59 -7.44
C VAL A 85 7.21 -3.17 -6.28
N ASP A 86 8.28 -3.90 -6.57
CA ASP A 86 9.21 -4.31 -5.54
C ASP A 86 10.15 -3.16 -5.20
N ILE A 87 9.89 -2.50 -4.07
CA ILE A 87 10.75 -1.41 -3.58
C ILE A 87 12.10 -1.91 -3.04
N THR A 88 12.31 -3.23 -2.97
CA THR A 88 13.65 -3.77 -2.72
C THR A 88 14.56 -3.60 -3.94
N ASP A 89 14.00 -3.34 -5.13
CA ASP A 89 14.74 -2.74 -6.24
C ASP A 89 15.01 -1.25 -5.92
N PRO A 90 16.28 -0.86 -5.71
CA PRO A 90 16.64 0.52 -5.38
C PRO A 90 16.17 1.53 -6.44
N LEU A 91 16.09 1.14 -7.71
CA LEU A 91 15.65 2.03 -8.78
C LEU A 91 14.15 2.26 -8.74
N ALA A 92 13.38 1.22 -8.44
CA ALA A 92 11.94 1.31 -8.30
C ALA A 92 11.54 2.17 -7.08
N GLY A 93 12.22 1.97 -5.96
CA GLY A 93 12.05 2.78 -4.76
C GLY A 93 12.32 4.27 -5.02
N LEU A 94 13.45 4.60 -5.66
CA LEU A 94 13.81 6.00 -5.97
C LEU A 94 12.76 6.72 -6.81
N ARG A 95 12.23 6.07 -7.86
CA ARG A 95 11.20 6.67 -8.72
C ARG A 95 9.94 7.05 -7.95
N ILE A 96 9.51 6.18 -7.05
CA ILE A 96 8.34 6.45 -6.21
C ILE A 96 8.62 7.60 -5.24
N TYR A 97 9.80 7.64 -4.62
CA TYR A 97 10.15 8.74 -3.74
C TYR A 97 10.22 10.08 -4.47
N ASP A 98 10.77 10.10 -5.68
CA ASP A 98 10.81 11.31 -6.52
C ASP A 98 9.39 11.79 -6.83
N GLU A 99 8.49 10.89 -7.27
CA GLU A 99 7.08 11.23 -7.53
C GLU A 99 6.34 11.76 -6.28
N LEU A 100 6.60 11.17 -5.11
CA LEU A 100 5.98 11.61 -3.86
C LEU A 100 6.55 12.95 -3.35
N LEU A 101 7.80 13.28 -3.68
CA LEU A 101 8.42 14.56 -3.34
C LEU A 101 7.89 15.71 -4.20
N ASP A 102 7.62 15.43 -5.48
CA ASP A 102 7.11 16.41 -6.43
C ASP A 102 5.57 16.57 -6.36
N ALA A 103 4.86 15.64 -5.71
CA ALA A 103 3.40 15.70 -5.56
C ALA A 103 2.92 16.87 -4.68
N GLU A 104 2.33 17.89 -5.32
CA GLU A 104 1.75 19.06 -4.64
C GLU A 104 0.52 18.71 -3.77
N ASP A 105 -0.25 17.70 -4.17
CA ASP A 105 -1.53 17.29 -3.54
C ASP A 105 -1.42 15.99 -2.71
N LEU A 106 -0.24 15.73 -2.15
CA LEU A 106 0.03 14.50 -1.39
C LEU A 106 -0.89 14.32 -0.18
N ARG A 107 -1.72 13.27 -0.19
CA ARG A 107 -2.61 12.90 0.93
C ARG A 107 -2.24 11.56 1.52
N VAL A 108 -2.05 11.55 2.85
CA VAL A 108 -1.68 10.36 3.61
C VAL A 108 -2.89 9.81 4.37
N PHE A 109 -3.17 8.54 4.15
CA PHE A 109 -4.26 7.80 4.76
C PHE A 109 -3.69 6.70 5.66
N GLY A 110 -4.16 6.73 6.91
CA GLY A 110 -3.94 5.67 7.86
C GLY A 110 -4.96 4.57 7.68
N VAL A 111 -4.53 3.33 7.77
CA VAL A 111 -5.42 2.17 7.79
C VAL A 111 -5.12 1.44 9.06
N ARG A 112 -6.01 1.60 10.05
CA ARG A 112 -5.95 0.73 11.22
C ARG A 112 -6.45 -0.63 10.74
N PRO A 113 -5.64 -1.71 10.74
CA PRO A 113 -6.21 -3.02 10.62
C PRO A 113 -7.26 -3.12 11.72
N LYS A 114 -8.53 -3.33 11.34
CA LYS A 114 -9.68 -3.35 12.28
C LYS A 114 -9.51 -4.37 13.42
N HIS A 115 -8.52 -5.24 13.27
CA HIS A 115 -7.91 -6.07 14.30
C HIS A 115 -6.40 -5.94 14.08
N ALA A 116 -5.75 -5.00 14.77
CA ALA A 116 -4.34 -5.16 15.05
C ALA A 116 -4.22 -6.49 15.76
N LEU A 117 -3.64 -7.49 15.09
CA LEU A 117 -3.08 -8.71 15.65
C LEU A 117 -3.53 -8.94 17.10
N ASP A 118 -4.80 -9.35 17.29
CA ASP A 118 -5.20 -9.91 18.57
C ASP A 118 -4.39 -11.18 18.69
N SER A 119 -3.27 -11.04 19.40
CA SER A 119 -2.60 -12.04 20.20
C SER A 119 -3.20 -13.42 19.99
N ALA A 120 -2.58 -14.27 19.19
CA ALA A 120 -2.66 -15.68 19.52
C ALA A 120 -1.86 -15.83 20.82
N PRO A 121 -2.46 -16.11 22.00
CA PRO A 121 -1.70 -16.80 23.01
C PRO A 121 -1.33 -18.13 22.36
N ALA A 122 -0.03 -18.36 22.17
CA ALA A 122 0.47 -19.69 21.92
C ALA A 122 -0.04 -20.55 23.09
N ASP A 123 -1.00 -21.42 22.80
CA ASP A 123 -1.51 -22.39 23.75
C ASP A 123 -0.39 -23.40 23.98
N SER A 124 0.53 -23.06 24.88
CA SER A 124 1.53 -23.95 25.43
C SER A 124 0.91 -24.69 26.60
N THR A 125 -0.03 -25.59 26.31
CA THR A 125 -0.35 -26.67 27.25
C THR A 125 0.10 -27.97 26.62
N SER A 126 1.34 -28.31 26.97
CA SER A 126 2.00 -29.56 26.65
C SER A 126 1.13 -30.76 27.03
N VAL A 127 1.10 -31.71 26.11
CA VAL A 127 0.78 -33.12 26.38
C VAL A 127 1.56 -33.59 27.61
N ARG A 128 0.84 -34.18 28.56
CA ARG A 128 1.20 -35.42 29.26
C ARG A 128 -0.06 -36.18 29.62
#